data_AF-A0A920UIB7-F1
#
_entry.id   AF-A0A920UIB7-F1
#
_cell.length_a   1.000
_cell.length_b   1.000
_cell.length_c   1.000
_cell.angle_alpha   90.00
_cell.angle_beta   90.00
_cell.angle_gamma   90.00
#
_symmetry.space_group_name_H-M   'P 1'
#
loop_
_entity.id
_entity.type
_entity.pdbx_description
1 polymer ?
#
loop_
_entity_poly.entity_id
_entity_poly.type
_entity_poly.pdbx_seq_one_letter_code
_entity_poly.pdbx_strand_id
1 'polypeptide(L)' 'MLKILGLKPQIFASKDRREILAGADYVIFMMQVGGYKPSTIIDFEIPKKYGLRQTIADTLGVGGIMRALRTIPGF' A
#
# COMPACT_ATOMS: atom_id res chain seq x y z
N MET A 1 2.84 15.04 16.40
CA MET A 1 1.41 15.42 16.39
C MET A 1 0.73 15.18 17.73
N LEU A 2 0.53 13.92 18.17
CA LEU A 2 -0.25 13.59 19.37
C LEU A 2 0.27 14.24 20.67
N LYS A 3 1.60 14.18 20.91
CA LYS A 3 2.24 14.85 22.06
C LYS A 3 2.12 16.37 22.01
N ILE A 4 2.10 16.97 20.81
CA ILE A 4 1.99 18.42 20.62
C ILE A 4 0.57 18.88 21.00
N LEU A 5 -0.44 18.03 20.77
CA LEU A 5 -1.84 18.29 21.09
C LEU A 5 -2.23 17.93 22.54
N GLY A 6 -1.29 17.44 23.35
CA GLY A 6 -1.57 17.02 24.74
C GLY A 6 -2.49 15.79 24.88
N LEU A 7 -2.74 15.06 23.79
CA LEU A 7 -3.61 13.88 23.80
C LEU A 7 -2.87 12.63 24.26
N LYS A 8 -3.59 11.73 24.95
CA LYS A 8 -3.08 10.45 25.45
C LYS A 8 -3.87 9.26 24.89
N PRO A 9 -3.84 9.01 23.57
CA PRO A 9 -4.50 7.84 23.00
C PRO A 9 -3.77 6.55 23.39
N GLN A 10 -4.50 5.44 23.43
CA GLN A 10 -3.89 4.11 23.50
C GLN A 10 -3.47 3.70 22.08
N ILE A 11 -2.24 3.20 21.91
CA ILE A 11 -1.67 2.81 20.62
C ILE A 11 -1.17 1.37 20.74
N PHE A 12 -1.60 0.52 19.82
CA PHE A 12 -1.20 -0.88 19.75
C PHE A 12 -0.79 -1.22 18.31
N ALA A 13 0.04 -2.24 18.14
CA ALA A 13 0.45 -2.74 16.83
C ALA A 13 0.51 -4.26 16.87
N SER A 14 -0.05 -4.92 15.86
CA SER A 14 0.04 -6.36 15.67
C SER A 14 0.22 -6.68 14.19
N LYS A 15 0.78 -7.87 13.92
CA LYS A 15 0.86 -8.44 12.57
C LYS A 15 -0.34 -9.33 12.26
N ASP A 16 -1.14 -9.70 13.26
CA ASP A 16 -2.40 -10.40 13.04
C ASP A 16 -3.50 -9.38 12.78
N ARG A 17 -4.07 -9.41 11.56
CA ARG A 17 -5.16 -8.51 11.20
C ARG A 17 -6.40 -8.74 12.06
N ARG A 18 -6.66 -9.99 12.50
CA ARG A 18 -7.89 -10.34 13.22
C ARG A 18 -7.93 -9.67 14.58
N GLU A 19 -6.77 -9.60 15.25
CA GLU A 19 -6.63 -8.90 16.53
C GLU A 19 -6.89 -7.40 16.40
N ILE A 20 -6.33 -6.75 15.37
CA ILE A 20 -6.44 -5.30 15.17
C ILE A 20 -7.84 -4.87 14.71
N LEU A 21 -8.52 -5.71 13.94
CA LEU A 21 -9.86 -5.40 13.42
C LEU A 21 -10.98 -5.69 14.41
N ALA A 22 -10.73 -6.51 15.44
CA ALA A 22 -11.74 -6.88 16.42
C ALA A 22 -12.24 -5.64 17.21
N GLY A 23 -13.53 -5.33 17.06
CA GLY A 23 -14.17 -4.21 17.75
C GLY A 23 -13.82 -2.83 17.21
N ALA A 24 -13.19 -2.71 16.04
CA ALA A 24 -12.90 -1.43 15.43
C ALA A 24 -14.17 -0.76 14.89
N ASP A 25 -14.47 0.46 15.34
CA ASP A 25 -15.58 1.27 14.79
C ASP A 25 -15.26 1.78 13.37
N TYR A 26 -13.98 2.04 13.11
CA TYR A 26 -13.48 2.55 11.83
C TYR A 26 -12.16 1.87 11.47
N VAL A 27 -11.96 1.65 10.17
CA VAL A 27 -10.74 1.05 9.63
C VAL A 27 -10.15 1.98 8.56
N ILE A 28 -8.91 2.40 8.76
CA ILE A 28 -8.12 3.11 7.75
C ILE A 28 -7.20 2.11 7.08
N PHE A 29 -7.42 1.86 5.79
CA PHE A 29 -6.64 0.90 5.03
C PHE A 29 -5.59 1.61 4.16
N MET A 30 -4.32 1.43 4.49
CA MET A 30 -3.19 1.96 3.72
C MET A 30 -2.14 0.88 3.53
N MET A 31 -2.00 0.38 2.31
CA MET A 31 -1.03 -0.65 1.99
C MET A 31 -0.35 -0.40 0.63
N GLN A 32 0.85 -0.92 0.48
CA GLN A 32 1.57 -1.01 -0.79
C GLN A 32 2.12 -2.44 -0.93
N VAL A 33 1.33 -3.34 -1.51
CA VAL A 33 1.70 -4.76 -1.62
C VAL A 33 2.98 -4.91 -2.43
N GLY A 34 3.96 -5.57 -1.80
CA GLY A 34 5.29 -5.80 -2.37
C GLY A 34 6.22 -4.58 -2.33
N GLY A 35 5.81 -3.50 -1.66
CA GLY A 35 6.62 -2.32 -1.33
C GLY A 35 7.17 -1.54 -2.52
N TYR A 36 8.02 -0.55 -2.23
CA TYR A 36 8.74 0.21 -3.26
C TYR A 36 9.73 -0.70 -4.00
N LYS A 37 10.52 -1.47 -3.24
CA LYS A 37 11.40 -2.53 -3.76
C LYS A 37 10.86 -3.90 -3.32
N PRO A 38 10.67 -4.86 -4.23
CA PRO A 38 10.98 -4.78 -5.66
C PRO A 38 9.83 -4.21 -6.52
N SER A 39 8.61 -4.16 -6.00
CA SER A 39 7.42 -4.15 -6.86
C SER A 39 7.21 -2.86 -7.63
N THR A 40 7.27 -1.70 -6.96
CA THR A 40 7.17 -0.43 -7.68
C THR A 40 8.27 -0.30 -8.72
N ILE A 41 9.52 -0.67 -8.40
CA ILE A 41 10.60 -0.64 -9.40
C ILE A 41 10.30 -1.55 -10.60
N ILE A 42 9.76 -2.75 -10.39
CA ILE A 42 9.38 -3.67 -11.46
C ILE A 42 8.30 -3.04 -12.37
N ASP A 43 7.30 -2.39 -11.76
CA ASP A 43 6.19 -1.75 -12.47
C ASP A 43 6.68 -0.62 -13.42
N PHE A 44 7.87 -0.04 -13.18
CA PHE A 44 8.55 0.91 -14.08
C PHE A 44 9.55 0.25 -15.04
N GLU A 45 10.44 -0.59 -14.52
CA GLU A 45 11.61 -1.07 -15.27
C GLU A 45 11.25 -2.13 -16.32
N ILE A 46 10.21 -2.94 -16.11
CA ILE A 46 9.78 -3.89 -17.14
C ILE A 46 9.22 -3.14 -18.37
N PRO A 47 8.19 -2.28 -18.26
CA PRO A 47 7.68 -1.54 -19.43
C PRO A 47 8.74 -0.69 -20.13
N LYS A 48 9.68 -0.11 -19.38
CA LYS A 48 10.76 0.72 -19.91
C LYS A 48 11.69 -0.06 -20.86
N LYS A 49 11.94 -1.35 -20.60
CA LYS A 49 12.71 -2.23 -21.52
C LYS A 49 12.02 -2.41 -22.87
N TYR A 50 10.70 -2.20 -22.93
CA TYR A 50 9.88 -2.26 -24.14
C TYR A 50 9.51 -0.87 -24.70
N GLY A 51 10.21 0.18 -24.28
CA GLY A 51 9.99 1.54 -24.77
C GLY A 51 8.84 2.30 -24.11
N LEU A 52 8.09 1.68 -23.19
CA LEU A 52 7.00 2.34 -22.46
C LEU A 52 7.50 2.91 -21.12
N ARG A 53 7.58 4.23 -21.02
CA ARG A 53 7.90 4.92 -19.76
C ARG A 53 6.61 5.46 -19.14
N GLN A 54 6.41 5.16 -17.86
CA GLN A 54 5.28 5.65 -17.07
C GLN A 54 5.79 6.71 -16.08
N THR A 55 4.98 7.71 -15.74
CA THR A 55 5.36 8.74 -14.76
C THR A 55 5.18 8.27 -13.33
N ILE A 56 4.06 7.60 -13.02
CA ILE A 56 3.72 7.14 -11.66
C ILE A 56 3.50 5.62 -11.58
N ALA A 57 2.93 5.00 -12.63
CA ALA A 57 2.78 3.55 -12.76
C ALA A 57 1.95 2.86 -11.65
N ASP A 58 1.10 3.56 -10.90
CA ASP A 58 0.35 3.00 -9.76
C ASP A 58 -1.18 3.07 -9.87
N THR A 59 -1.70 3.76 -10.88
CA THR A 59 -3.15 4.01 -11.04
C THR A 59 -3.66 3.40 -12.35
N LEU A 60 -3.08 3.82 -13.48
CA LEU A 60 -3.44 3.36 -14.83
C LEU A 60 -2.21 2.75 -15.55
N GLY A 61 -2.44 2.24 -16.76
CA GLY A 61 -1.40 1.63 -17.59
C GLY A 61 -0.96 0.26 -17.09
N VAL A 62 0.11 -0.28 -17.70
CA VAL A 62 0.62 -1.62 -17.37
C VAL A 62 1.06 -1.70 -15.90
N GLY A 63 1.66 -0.63 -15.36
CA GLY A 63 2.04 -0.58 -13.94
C GLY A 63 0.82 -0.63 -13.01
N GLY A 64 -0.21 0.15 -13.31
CA GLY A 64 -1.47 0.13 -12.56
C GLY A 64 -2.17 -1.24 -12.61
N ILE A 65 -2.22 -1.89 -13.78
CA ILE A 65 -2.80 -3.24 -13.93
C ILE A 65 -2.05 -4.26 -13.07
N MET A 66 -0.71 -4.29 -13.15
CA MET A 66 0.10 -5.23 -12.37
C MET A 66 0.01 -4.96 -10.87
N ARG A 67 -0.05 -3.69 -10.46
CA ARG A 67 -0.30 -3.32 -9.06
C ARG A 67 -1.68 -3.76 -8.59
N ALA A 68 -2.72 -3.59 -9.40
CA ALA A 68 -4.08 -4.01 -9.07
C ALA A 68 -4.15 -5.53 -8.87
N LEU A 69 -3.63 -6.32 -9.82
CA LEU A 69 -3.58 -7.79 -9.73
C LEU A 69 -2.87 -8.27 -8.45
N ARG A 70 -1.81 -7.57 -8.03
CA ARG A 70 -1.06 -7.88 -6.81
C ARG A 70 -1.78 -7.44 -5.53
N THR A 71 -2.64 -6.42 -5.58
CA THR A 71 -3.26 -5.80 -4.39
C THR A 71 -4.68 -6.30 -4.13
N ILE A 72 -5.47 -6.52 -5.19
CA ILE A 72 -6.88 -6.97 -5.11
C ILE A 72 -7.09 -8.18 -4.18
N PRO A 73 -6.24 -9.24 -4.18
CA PRO A 73 -6.42 -10.38 -3.28
C PRO A 73 -6.29 -10.06 -1.79
N GLY A 74 -5.73 -8.89 -1.44
CA GLY A 74 -5.60 -8.41 -0.07
C GLY A 74 -6.85 -7.70 0.47
N PHE A 75 -7.79 -7.35 -0.40
CA PHE A 75 -9.12 -6.87 -0.05
C PHE A 75 -10.06 -8.06 0.15
#